data_AF-A0A3M1QD78-F1
#
_entry.id   AF-A0A3M1QD78-F1
#
_cell.length_a   1.000
_cell.length_b   1.000
_cell.length_c   1.000
_cell.angle_alpha   90.00
_cell.angle_beta   90.00
_cell.angle_gamma   90.00
#
_symmetry.space_group_name_H-M   'P 1'
#
loop_
_entity.id
_entity.type
_entity.pdbx_description
1 polymer ?
#
loop_
_entity_poly.entity_id
_entity_poly.type
_entity_poly.pdbx_seq_one_letter_code
_entity_poly.pdbx_strand_id
1 'polypeptide(L)'
;MQPGLGRAIPMGVFGFLLGFFIVLVLRAIQGLTPVWSFGPAMVVAAFVSTGFFVWGMGAFDPRMSVHGDHHDEAETDDEDAVEESDENEGRSSLWILTNYVWVSTFGLIVILLIIAIFAFGPGPIHLGLQTADVAEGSVVDVGTTTLSLFGKEYVLSQGALFVIFAVWAVFSLALFGGLIALIFWLLSRGIKETEGTPSVEDRTPPHIVYLTLTLPIRFVINLLNKVPQLLGQR
;
A
#
# COMPACT_ATOMS: atom_id res chain seq x y z
N MET A 1 1.15 25.82 6.15
CA MET A 1 1.21 25.20 4.81
C MET A 1 0.14 24.12 4.79
N GLN A 2 -0.88 24.26 3.95
CA GLN A 2 -1.93 23.25 3.85
C GLN A 2 -1.29 21.96 3.30
N PRO A 3 -1.52 20.79 3.93
CA PRO A 3 -1.25 19.51 3.29
C PRO A 3 -2.01 19.50 1.96
N GLY A 4 -1.35 19.10 0.89
CA GLY A 4 -1.91 19.23 -0.44
C GLY A 4 -0.97 18.79 -1.54
N LEU A 5 -1.48 18.88 -2.76
CA LEU A 5 -0.84 18.39 -3.98
C LEU A 5 0.55 19.03 -4.19
N GLY A 6 0.74 20.28 -3.76
CA GLY A 6 2.02 20.99 -3.81
C GLY A 6 3.15 20.35 -2.98
N ARG A 7 2.83 19.62 -1.91
CA ARG A 7 3.81 18.82 -1.13
C ARG A 7 3.90 17.38 -1.61
N ALA A 8 2.81 16.84 -2.15
CA ALA A 8 2.74 15.45 -2.62
C ALA A 8 3.69 15.17 -3.79
N ILE A 9 3.71 16.04 -4.81
CA ILE A 9 4.57 15.89 -5.98
C ILE A 9 6.06 15.81 -5.61
N PRO A 10 6.66 16.81 -4.91
CA PRO A 10 8.09 16.76 -4.61
C PRO A 10 8.45 15.57 -3.71
N MET A 11 7.55 15.17 -2.79
CA MET A 11 7.77 13.97 -1.98
C MET A 11 7.73 12.69 -2.83
N GLY A 12 6.81 12.56 -3.78
CA GLY A 12 6.78 11.42 -4.71
C GLY A 12 8.07 11.31 -5.51
N VAL A 13 8.57 12.42 -6.07
CA VAL A 13 9.85 12.45 -6.79
C VAL A 13 11.00 12.03 -5.88
N PHE A 14 11.04 12.50 -4.63
CA PHE A 14 12.02 12.08 -3.65
C PHE A 14 11.94 10.57 -3.36
N GLY A 15 10.73 10.04 -3.15
CA GLY A 15 10.50 8.61 -2.96
C GLY A 15 10.96 7.76 -4.15
N PHE A 16 10.76 8.26 -5.37
CA PHE A 16 11.23 7.60 -6.58
C PHE A 16 12.77 7.48 -6.60
N LEU A 17 13.48 8.59 -6.36
CA LEU A 17 14.94 8.61 -6.29
C LEU A 17 15.48 7.72 -5.15
N LEU A 18 14.80 7.73 -4.01
CA LEU A 18 15.15 6.88 -2.87
C LEU A 18 14.97 5.40 -3.20
N GLY A 19 13.89 5.01 -3.89
CA GLY A 19 13.68 3.62 -4.29
C GLY A 19 14.74 3.14 -5.29
N PHE A 20 15.18 4.00 -6.22
CA PHE A 20 16.33 3.74 -7.08
C PHE A 20 17.62 3.49 -6.27
N PHE A 21 17.89 4.35 -5.29
CA PHE A 21 19.04 4.23 -4.41
C PHE A 21 19.01 2.94 -3.57
N ILE A 22 17.85 2.56 -3.04
CA ILE A 22 17.65 1.32 -2.27
C ILE A 22 18.04 0.10 -3.11
N VAL A 23 17.60 0.00 -4.36
CA VAL A 23 17.94 -1.14 -5.22
C VAL A 23 19.43 -1.20 -5.51
N LEU A 24 20.06 -0.05 -5.76
CA LEU A 24 21.51 0.02 -5.98
C LEU A 24 22.27 -0.50 -4.75
N VAL A 25 21.91 -0.06 -3.55
CA VAL A 25 22.54 -0.49 -2.29
C VAL A 25 22.31 -1.98 -2.05
N LEU A 26 21.08 -2.48 -2.20
CA LEU A 26 20.77 -3.90 -2.01
C LEU A 26 21.56 -4.79 -2.96
N ARG A 27 21.65 -4.42 -4.25
CA ARG A 27 22.41 -5.18 -5.24
C ARG A 27 23.92 -5.14 -4.96
N ALA A 28 24.43 -3.99 -4.51
CA ALA A 28 25.83 -3.85 -4.12
C ALA A 28 26.17 -4.76 -2.92
N ILE A 29 25.32 -4.79 -1.90
CA ILE A 29 25.48 -5.67 -0.73
C ILE A 29 25.38 -7.15 -1.13
N GLN A 30 24.52 -7.49 -2.09
CA GLN A 30 24.37 -8.85 -2.61
C GLN A 30 25.49 -9.26 -3.58
N GLY A 31 26.41 -8.36 -3.94
CA GLY A 31 27.48 -8.65 -4.90
C GLY A 31 26.99 -8.96 -6.31
N LEU A 32 25.78 -8.51 -6.68
CA LEU A 32 25.21 -8.80 -8.00
C LEU A 32 25.85 -7.90 -9.07
N THR A 33 26.35 -8.50 -10.14
CA THR A 33 26.88 -7.80 -11.32
C THR A 33 25.96 -7.99 -12.53
N PRO A 34 25.47 -6.91 -13.19
CA PRO A 34 25.73 -5.51 -12.88
C PRO A 34 25.00 -5.05 -11.60
N VAL A 35 25.65 -4.15 -10.84
CA VAL A 35 25.07 -3.51 -9.65
C VAL A 35 23.84 -2.72 -10.03
N TRP A 36 23.86 -2.08 -11.21
CA TRP A 36 22.73 -1.39 -11.79
C TRP A 36 21.84 -2.34 -12.60
N SER A 37 20.55 -2.39 -12.28
CA SER A 37 19.54 -3.10 -13.07
C SER A 37 18.27 -2.28 -13.14
N PHE A 38 17.92 -1.83 -14.35
CA PHE A 38 16.84 -0.87 -14.56
C PHE A 38 15.47 -1.43 -14.17
N GLY A 39 15.19 -2.70 -14.49
CA GLY A 39 13.89 -3.32 -14.23
C GLY A 39 13.50 -3.32 -12.74
N PRO A 40 14.27 -3.98 -11.86
CA PRO A 40 14.00 -3.98 -10.42
C PRO A 40 14.00 -2.56 -9.82
N ALA A 41 14.91 -1.69 -10.28
CA ALA A 41 15.00 -0.33 -9.78
C ALA A 41 13.73 0.48 -10.07
N MET A 42 13.17 0.36 -11.27
CA MET A 42 11.92 1.03 -11.64
C MET A 42 10.72 0.56 -10.80
N VAL A 43 10.60 -0.75 -10.58
CA VAL A 43 9.49 -1.32 -9.79
C VAL A 43 9.55 -0.79 -8.35
N VAL A 44 10.70 -0.89 -7.70
CA VAL A 44 10.87 -0.43 -6.31
C VAL A 44 10.71 1.10 -6.22
N ALA A 45 11.27 1.86 -7.16
CA ALA A 45 11.11 3.31 -7.21
C ALA A 45 9.64 3.74 -7.33
N ALA A 46 8.84 3.07 -8.14
CA ALA A 46 7.41 3.34 -8.26
C ALA A 46 6.67 3.11 -6.94
N PHE A 47 6.91 1.98 -6.26
CA PHE A 47 6.28 1.68 -4.97
C PHE A 47 6.67 2.67 -3.86
N VAL A 48 7.96 2.99 -3.74
CA VAL A 48 8.45 3.95 -2.75
C VAL A 48 7.92 5.36 -3.05
N SER A 49 7.87 5.75 -4.33
CA SER A 49 7.27 7.01 -4.78
C SER A 49 5.81 7.14 -4.33
N THR A 50 4.98 6.11 -4.54
CA THR A 50 3.57 6.12 -4.11
C THR A 50 3.43 6.31 -2.61
N GLY A 51 4.25 5.63 -1.79
CA GLY A 51 4.25 5.79 -0.34
C GLY A 51 4.60 7.21 0.09
N PHE A 52 5.66 7.78 -0.48
CA PHE A 52 6.05 9.17 -0.21
C PHE A 52 5.06 10.19 -0.76
N PHE A 53 4.39 9.90 -1.87
CA PHE A 53 3.35 10.75 -2.42
C PHE A 53 2.14 10.82 -1.48
N VAL A 54 1.65 9.67 -1.00
CA VAL A 54 0.56 9.57 -0.01
C VAL A 54 0.95 10.25 1.30
N TRP A 55 2.19 10.06 1.75
CA TRP A 55 2.71 10.79 2.91
C TRP A 55 2.77 12.31 2.66
N GLY A 56 3.19 12.71 1.46
CA GLY A 56 3.26 14.09 1.01
C GLY A 56 1.89 14.77 0.95
N MET A 57 0.85 14.04 0.54
CA MET A 57 -0.55 14.47 0.60
C MET A 57 -1.02 14.71 2.04
N GLY A 58 -0.36 14.14 3.04
CA GLY A 58 -0.74 14.32 4.44
C GLY A 58 -1.63 13.19 4.95
N ALA A 59 -1.41 11.95 4.51
CA ALA A 59 -2.11 10.77 5.05
C ALA A 59 -2.02 10.61 6.57
N PHE A 60 -1.12 11.34 7.24
CA PHE A 60 -0.98 11.39 8.70
C PHE A 60 -1.32 12.76 9.30
N ASP A 61 -1.86 13.71 8.53
CA ASP A 61 -2.31 15.00 9.06
C ASP A 61 -3.76 14.87 9.56
N PRO A 62 -4.00 14.94 10.89
CA PRO A 62 -5.35 14.82 11.44
C PRO A 62 -6.29 15.89 10.90
N ARG A 63 -5.77 17.04 10.45
CA ARG A 63 -6.56 18.16 9.93
C ARG A 63 -7.29 17.82 8.64
N MET A 64 -6.83 16.82 7.89
CA MET A 64 -7.49 16.35 6.66
C MET A 64 -8.74 15.51 6.94
N SER A 65 -8.96 15.04 8.18
CA SER A 65 -10.16 14.28 8.56
C SER A 65 -11.23 15.13 9.27
N VAL A 66 -11.00 16.44 9.44
CA VAL A 66 -11.89 17.33 10.22
C VAL A 66 -12.98 17.99 9.36
N HIS A 67 -13.01 17.76 8.04
CA HIS A 67 -14.00 18.37 7.14
C HIS A 67 -15.23 17.47 6.86
N GLY A 68 -15.69 16.71 7.85
CA GLY A 68 -16.95 15.94 7.75
C GLY A 68 -18.20 16.76 8.07
N ASP A 69 -18.12 17.77 8.94
CA ASP A 69 -19.30 18.29 9.65
C ASP A 69 -19.67 19.75 9.31
N HIS A 70 -19.16 20.32 8.20
CA HIS A 70 -19.43 21.73 7.83
C HIS A 70 -20.11 21.92 6.48
N HIS A 71 -20.70 20.88 5.88
CA HIS A 71 -21.48 21.02 4.66
C HIS A 71 -22.96 21.42 4.88
N ASP A 72 -23.41 21.59 6.13
CA ASP A 72 -24.83 21.87 6.44
C ASP A 72 -25.15 23.35 6.75
N GLU A 73 -24.19 24.28 6.73
CA GLU A 73 -24.45 25.67 7.15
C GLU A 73 -24.13 26.75 6.09
N ALA A 74 -23.98 26.39 4.82
CA ALA A 74 -23.74 27.37 3.76
C ALA A 74 -24.51 27.06 2.47
N GLU A 75 -25.84 27.15 2.51
CA GLU A 75 -26.67 27.53 1.35
C GLU A 75 -28.12 27.82 1.80
N THR A 76 -28.29 28.95 2.47
CA THR A 76 -29.53 29.75 2.35
C THR A 76 -29.27 30.76 1.23
N ASP A 77 -30.19 30.83 0.26
CA ASP A 77 -30.26 31.75 -0.91
C ASP A 77 -29.70 31.27 -2.27
N ASP A 78 -30.01 30.05 -2.72
CA ASP A 78 -30.15 29.80 -4.17
C ASP A 78 -31.23 28.72 -4.43
N GLU A 79 -32.47 29.19 -4.60
CA GLU A 79 -33.58 28.40 -5.18
C GLU A 79 -33.29 28.16 -6.67
N ASP A 80 -32.54 27.13 -7.05
CA ASP A 80 -32.64 26.45 -8.39
C ASP A 80 -31.67 25.26 -8.61
N ALA A 81 -31.12 24.63 -7.56
CA ALA A 81 -30.24 23.47 -7.71
C ALA A 81 -30.56 22.32 -6.75
N VAL A 82 -31.79 21.79 -6.82
CA VAL A 82 -32.16 20.56 -6.09
C VAL A 82 -32.71 19.55 -7.10
N GLU A 83 -31.89 18.55 -7.46
CA GLU A 83 -32.36 17.17 -7.70
C GLU A 83 -31.23 16.12 -7.90
N GLU A 84 -30.02 16.28 -7.33
CA GLU A 84 -29.02 15.19 -7.34
C GLU A 84 -28.36 14.85 -5.98
N SER A 85 -28.70 15.54 -4.88
CA SER A 85 -28.03 15.33 -3.58
C SER A 85 -28.73 14.37 -2.61
N ASP A 86 -30.02 14.05 -2.79
CA ASP A 86 -30.82 13.34 -1.76
C ASP A 86 -30.79 11.79 -1.84
N GLU A 87 -30.14 11.18 -2.83
CA GLU A 87 -30.08 9.71 -2.91
C GLU A 87 -28.94 9.07 -2.09
N ASN A 88 -28.14 9.85 -1.36
CA ASN A 88 -26.94 9.34 -0.68
C ASN A 88 -27.05 9.23 0.86
N GLU A 89 -28.15 9.68 1.48
CA GLU A 89 -28.34 9.64 2.94
C GLU A 89 -28.52 8.22 3.52
N GLY A 90 -28.71 7.20 2.69
CA GLY A 90 -28.86 5.81 3.13
C GLY A 90 -27.63 4.92 2.94
N ARG A 91 -26.55 5.41 2.31
CA ARG A 91 -25.43 4.53 1.96
C ARG A 91 -24.55 4.29 3.18
N SER A 92 -24.80 3.16 3.84
CA SER A 92 -23.96 2.60 4.91
C SER A 92 -22.47 2.86 4.64
N SER A 93 -21.74 3.33 5.65
CA SER A 93 -20.29 3.55 5.59
C SER A 93 -19.51 2.31 5.10
N LEU A 94 -20.07 1.11 5.31
CA LEU A 94 -19.57 -0.14 4.74
C LEU A 94 -19.67 -0.19 3.21
N TRP A 95 -20.73 0.36 2.61
CA TRP A 95 -20.90 0.40 1.17
C TRP A 95 -19.85 1.29 0.50
N ILE A 96 -19.56 2.46 1.10
CA ILE A 96 -18.52 3.37 0.62
C ILE A 96 -17.16 2.69 0.69
N LEU A 97 -16.82 2.09 1.84
CA LEU A 97 -15.56 1.35 2.01
C LEU A 97 -15.45 0.19 1.00
N THR A 98 -16.53 -0.58 0.84
CA THR A 98 -16.57 -1.72 -0.10
C THR A 98 -16.39 -1.25 -1.54
N ASN A 99 -16.98 -0.13 -1.94
CA ASN A 99 -16.83 0.42 -3.28
C ASN A 99 -15.37 0.88 -3.54
N TYR A 100 -14.73 1.57 -2.60
CA TYR A 100 -13.32 1.96 -2.73
C TYR A 100 -12.38 0.75 -2.75
N VAL A 101 -12.62 -0.25 -1.90
CA VAL A 101 -11.87 -1.51 -1.92
C VAL A 101 -12.06 -2.20 -3.27
N TRP A 102 -13.29 -2.26 -3.79
CA TRP A 102 -13.59 -2.90 -5.07
C TRP A 102 -12.90 -2.19 -6.24
N VAL A 103 -13.00 -0.85 -6.32
CA VAL A 103 -12.35 -0.06 -7.37
C VAL A 103 -10.82 -0.22 -7.33
N SER A 104 -10.21 -0.16 -6.14
CA SER A 104 -8.75 -0.34 -6.01
C SER A 104 -8.29 -1.76 -6.35
N THR A 105 -9.03 -2.78 -5.89
CA THR A 105 -8.69 -4.19 -6.13
C THR A 105 -8.92 -4.56 -7.59
N PHE A 106 -10.00 -4.08 -8.19
CA PHE A 106 -10.30 -4.32 -9.60
C PHE A 106 -9.27 -3.67 -10.52
N GLY A 107 -8.87 -2.42 -10.24
CA GLY A 107 -7.79 -1.76 -10.98
C GLY A 107 -6.47 -2.53 -10.92
N LEU A 108 -6.12 -3.03 -9.73
CA LEU A 108 -4.92 -3.86 -9.55
C LEU A 108 -5.03 -5.21 -10.28
N ILE A 109 -6.19 -5.87 -10.21
CA ILE A 109 -6.45 -7.13 -10.94
C ILE A 109 -6.33 -6.90 -12.45
N VAL A 110 -6.91 -5.82 -12.98
CA VAL A 110 -6.82 -5.47 -14.41
C VAL A 110 -5.37 -5.22 -14.81
N ILE A 111 -4.59 -4.50 -14.00
CA ILE A 111 -3.16 -4.28 -14.26
C ILE A 111 -2.39 -5.60 -14.25
N LEU A 112 -2.63 -6.47 -13.26
CA LEU A 112 -2.00 -7.79 -13.20
C LEU A 112 -2.41 -8.68 -14.37
N LEU A 113 -3.67 -8.61 -14.80
CA LEU A 113 -4.17 -9.32 -15.96
C LEU A 113 -3.50 -8.82 -17.24
N ILE A 114 -3.35 -7.50 -17.40
CA ILE A 114 -2.62 -6.90 -18.52
C ILE A 114 -1.18 -7.41 -18.51
N ILE A 115 -0.47 -7.34 -17.39
CA ILE A 115 0.89 -7.86 -17.26
C ILE A 115 0.94 -9.36 -17.61
N ALA A 116 -0.03 -10.16 -17.15
CA ALA A 116 -0.12 -11.57 -17.46
C ALA A 116 -0.39 -11.83 -18.95
N ILE A 117 -1.23 -11.03 -19.61
CA ILE A 117 -1.47 -11.09 -21.05
C ILE A 117 -0.19 -10.71 -21.81
N PHE A 118 0.55 -9.70 -21.37
CA PHE A 118 1.83 -9.33 -21.97
C PHE A 118 2.91 -10.39 -21.74
N ALA A 119 2.86 -11.13 -20.61
CA ALA A 119 3.82 -12.17 -20.25
C ALA A 119 3.52 -13.54 -20.88
N PHE A 120 2.24 -13.91 -21.03
CA PHE A 120 1.80 -15.27 -21.40
C PHE A 120 0.85 -15.31 -22.60
N GLY A 121 0.46 -14.17 -23.16
CA GLY A 121 -0.53 -14.08 -24.24
C GLY A 121 0.00 -14.61 -25.58
N PRO A 122 -0.82 -15.36 -26.36
CA PRO A 122 -0.46 -15.76 -27.71
C PRO A 122 -0.55 -14.57 -28.69
N GLY A 123 0.45 -14.38 -29.55
CA GLY A 123 0.45 -13.40 -30.66
C GLY A 123 1.51 -12.29 -30.55
N PRO A 124 1.75 -11.48 -31.60
CA PRO A 124 2.95 -10.61 -31.83
C PRO A 124 3.15 -9.42 -30.85
N ILE A 125 2.35 -9.35 -29.79
CA ILE A 125 2.39 -8.29 -28.76
C ILE A 125 3.24 -8.74 -27.55
N HIS A 126 3.83 -9.94 -27.60
CA HIS A 126 4.74 -10.42 -26.57
C HIS A 126 5.97 -9.50 -26.46
N LEU A 127 6.08 -8.79 -25.34
CA LEU A 127 7.36 -8.27 -24.84
C LEU A 127 8.14 -9.44 -24.24
N GLY A 128 8.43 -10.45 -25.07
CA GLY A 128 9.26 -11.57 -24.70
C GLY A 128 10.67 -11.03 -24.42
N LEU A 129 11.14 -11.19 -23.20
CA LEU A 129 12.56 -11.16 -22.92
C LEU A 129 13.19 -12.34 -23.67
N GLN A 130 13.55 -12.14 -24.94
CA GLN A 130 14.46 -13.03 -25.63
C GLN A 130 15.78 -12.94 -24.88
N THR A 131 16.19 -14.01 -24.20
CA THR A 131 17.59 -14.22 -23.88
C THR A 131 18.32 -14.33 -25.20
N ALA A 132 18.99 -13.26 -25.59
CA ALA A 132 19.78 -13.18 -26.81
C ALA A 132 20.89 -14.24 -26.76
N ASP A 133 20.68 -15.39 -27.40
CA ASP A 133 21.73 -16.21 -28.04
C ASP A 133 21.28 -17.56 -28.65
N VAL A 134 19.98 -17.94 -28.62
CA VAL A 134 19.56 -19.25 -29.17
C VAL A 134 18.45 -19.12 -30.22
N ALA A 135 18.78 -19.42 -31.48
CA ALA A 135 17.87 -19.28 -32.64
C ALA A 135 16.68 -20.27 -32.65
N GLU A 136 16.73 -21.32 -31.83
CA GLU A 136 15.66 -22.33 -31.66
C GLU A 136 15.00 -22.28 -30.27
N GLY A 137 15.26 -21.23 -29.48
CA GLY A 137 14.68 -21.07 -28.15
C GLY A 137 13.16 -20.92 -28.22
N SER A 138 12.43 -21.92 -27.72
CA SER A 138 10.98 -21.83 -27.55
C SER A 138 10.67 -20.75 -26.53
N VAL A 139 9.84 -19.78 -26.88
CA VAL A 139 9.33 -18.72 -25.98
C VAL A 139 8.42 -19.26 -24.87
N VAL A 140 8.01 -20.53 -24.95
CA VAL A 140 7.31 -21.25 -23.88
C VAL A 140 8.30 -21.88 -22.89
N ASP A 141 9.58 -21.98 -23.26
CA ASP A 141 10.64 -22.48 -22.40
C ASP A 141 11.11 -21.34 -21.48
N VAL A 142 10.24 -21.02 -20.50
CA VAL A 142 10.57 -20.08 -19.45
C VAL A 142 11.76 -20.67 -18.70
N GLY A 143 12.93 -20.05 -18.86
CA GLY A 143 14.25 -20.59 -18.53
C GLY A 143 14.27 -21.48 -17.29
N THR A 144 14.96 -22.60 -17.35
CA THR A 144 15.08 -23.48 -16.19
C THR A 144 16.13 -22.91 -15.24
N THR A 145 15.79 -22.79 -13.97
CA THR A 145 16.75 -22.50 -12.91
C THR A 145 16.86 -23.71 -12.01
N THR A 146 18.08 -24.04 -11.63
CA THR A 146 18.32 -25.08 -10.62
C THR A 146 18.23 -24.45 -9.24
N LEU A 147 17.43 -25.05 -8.37
CA LEU A 147 17.28 -24.64 -6.98
C LEU A 147 17.70 -25.81 -6.10
N SER A 148 18.78 -25.62 -5.34
CA SER A 148 19.23 -26.64 -4.39
C SER A 148 18.50 -26.47 -3.06
N LEU A 149 17.55 -27.35 -2.78
CA LEU A 149 16.79 -27.39 -1.53
C LEU A 149 17.09 -28.72 -0.84
N PHE A 150 17.52 -28.65 0.42
CA PHE A 150 17.84 -29.84 1.23
C PHE A 150 18.88 -30.78 0.58
N GLY A 151 19.86 -30.22 -0.14
CA GLY A 151 20.92 -31.01 -0.81
C GLY A 151 20.46 -31.77 -2.05
N LYS A 152 19.25 -31.49 -2.56
CA LYS A 152 18.76 -31.99 -3.85
C LYS A 152 18.59 -30.84 -4.83
N GLU A 153 19.05 -31.04 -6.06
CA GLU A 153 18.88 -30.08 -7.14
C GLU A 153 17.52 -30.28 -7.82
N TYR A 154 16.69 -29.24 -7.76
CA TYR A 154 15.41 -29.20 -8.44
C TYR A 154 15.53 -28.28 -9.65
N VAL A 155 15.26 -28.81 -10.85
CA VAL A 155 15.14 -27.99 -12.05
C VAL A 155 13.72 -27.45 -12.11
N LEU A 156 13.55 -26.15 -11.89
CA LEU A 156 12.26 -25.48 -11.90
C LEU A 156 12.17 -24.57 -13.12
N SER A 157 11.04 -24.62 -13.83
CA SER A 157 10.72 -23.61 -14.83
C SER A 157 10.56 -22.26 -14.14
N GLN A 158 11.20 -21.22 -14.67
CA GLN A 158 11.07 -19.85 -14.16
C GLN A 158 9.62 -19.35 -14.22
N GLY A 159 8.78 -19.93 -15.10
CA GLY A 159 7.34 -19.66 -15.13
C GLY A 159 6.62 -20.22 -13.90
N ALA A 160 6.97 -21.44 -13.50
CA ALA A 160 6.45 -22.04 -12.27
C ALA A 160 6.89 -21.23 -11.03
N LEU A 161 8.14 -20.78 -10.99
CA LEU A 161 8.63 -19.90 -9.92
C LEU A 161 7.89 -18.55 -9.89
N PHE A 162 7.61 -17.97 -11.04
CA PHE A 162 6.82 -16.73 -11.12
C PHE A 162 5.39 -16.94 -10.60
N VAL A 163 4.72 -18.03 -10.97
CA VAL A 163 3.38 -18.35 -10.46
C VAL A 163 3.40 -18.58 -8.95
N ILE A 164 4.38 -19.34 -8.44
CA ILE A 164 4.55 -19.54 -6.98
C ILE A 164 4.76 -18.20 -6.29
N PHE A 165 5.62 -17.34 -6.84
CA PHE A 165 5.86 -16.00 -6.32
C PHE A 165 4.60 -15.14 -6.36
N ALA A 166 3.83 -15.15 -7.44
CA ALA A 166 2.60 -14.38 -7.57
C ALA A 166 1.53 -14.83 -6.56
N VAL A 167 1.34 -16.15 -6.39
CA VAL A 167 0.45 -16.71 -5.37
C VAL A 167 0.91 -16.30 -3.97
N TRP A 168 2.20 -16.42 -3.69
CA TRP A 168 2.78 -15.98 -2.42
C TRP A 168 2.60 -14.48 -2.17
N ALA A 169 2.80 -13.65 -3.20
CA ALA A 169 2.63 -12.21 -3.13
C ALA A 169 1.19 -11.84 -2.80
N VAL A 170 0.20 -12.40 -3.51
CA VAL A 170 -1.23 -12.17 -3.25
C VAL A 170 -1.61 -12.65 -1.85
N PHE A 171 -1.15 -13.83 -1.44
CA PHE A 171 -1.39 -14.36 -0.10
C PHE A 171 -0.79 -13.46 0.98
N SER A 172 0.45 -13.00 0.81
CA SER A 172 1.10 -12.10 1.76
C SER A 172 0.37 -10.75 1.85
N LEU A 173 -0.09 -10.20 0.73
CA LEU A 173 -0.85 -8.96 0.69
C LEU A 173 -2.19 -9.10 1.44
N ALA A 174 -2.91 -10.20 1.19
CA ALA A 174 -4.16 -10.50 1.89
C ALA A 174 -3.95 -10.69 3.40
N LEU A 175 -2.86 -11.36 3.79
CA LEU A 175 -2.49 -11.57 5.19
C LEU A 175 -2.18 -10.24 5.89
N PHE A 176 -1.35 -9.38 5.28
CA PHE A 176 -1.01 -8.08 5.86
C PHE A 176 -2.22 -7.13 5.88
N GLY A 177 -3.01 -7.09 4.80
CA GLY A 177 -4.24 -6.29 4.76
C GLY A 177 -5.25 -6.74 5.82
N GLY A 178 -5.43 -8.05 5.97
CA GLY A 178 -6.29 -8.62 7.02
C GLY A 178 -5.78 -8.31 8.43
N LEU A 179 -4.46 -8.36 8.66
CA LEU A 179 -3.86 -8.02 9.94
C LEU A 179 -4.06 -6.54 10.28
N ILE A 180 -3.88 -5.63 9.32
CA ILE A 180 -4.13 -4.20 9.51
C ILE A 180 -5.61 -3.95 9.84
N ALA A 181 -6.53 -4.56 9.09
CA ALA A 181 -7.97 -4.45 9.34
C ALA A 181 -8.35 -4.97 10.74
N LEU A 182 -7.76 -6.09 11.16
CA LEU A 182 -7.95 -6.65 12.49
C LEU A 182 -7.46 -5.71 13.59
N ILE A 183 -6.32 -5.03 13.40
CA ILE A 183 -5.82 -4.02 14.34
C ILE A 183 -6.81 -2.85 14.46
N PHE A 184 -7.30 -2.32 13.34
CA PHE A 184 -8.29 -1.22 13.36
C PHE A 184 -9.59 -1.63 14.04
N TRP A 185 -10.06 -2.84 13.79
CA TRP A 185 -11.24 -3.39 14.45
C TRP A 185 -11.06 -3.59 15.96
N LEU A 186 -9.87 -3.99 16.40
CA LEU A 186 -9.55 -4.06 17.82
C LEU A 186 -9.48 -2.68 18.48
N LEU A 187 -8.95 -1.68 17.77
CA LEU A 187 -8.87 -0.30 18.25
C LEU A 187 -10.25 0.37 18.33
N SER A 188 -11.14 0.11 17.36
CA SER A 188 -12.48 0.73 17.34
C SER A 188 -13.38 0.25 18.47
N ARG A 189 -13.20 -1.00 18.94
CA ARG A 189 -13.93 -1.55 20.10
C ARG A 189 -13.72 -0.77 21.40
N GLY A 190 -12.66 0.04 21.50
CA GLY A 190 -12.37 0.85 22.69
C GLY A 190 -13.07 2.21 22.73
N ILE A 191 -13.66 2.66 21.62
CA ILE A 191 -14.28 3.97 21.52
C ILE A 191 -15.76 3.83 21.92
N LYS A 192 -16.08 4.23 23.15
CA LYS A 192 -17.48 4.43 23.55
C LYS A 192 -17.92 5.78 22.99
N GLU A 193 -18.84 5.77 22.05
CA GLU A 193 -19.56 6.97 21.65
C GLU A 193 -20.27 7.52 22.89
N THR A 194 -19.88 8.72 23.29
CA THR A 194 -20.63 9.45 24.31
C THR A 194 -21.88 9.98 23.63
N GLU A 195 -23.01 9.29 23.85
CA GLU A 195 -24.35 9.84 23.60
C GLU A 195 -24.57 11.02 24.54
N GLY A 196 -24.02 12.17 24.16
CA GLY A 196 -24.25 13.43 24.84
C GLY A 196 -24.37 14.49 23.77
N THR A 197 -25.58 14.98 23.54
CA THR A 197 -25.81 16.19 22.75
C THR A 197 -24.92 17.29 23.34
N PRO A 198 -23.97 17.85 22.58
CA PRO A 198 -23.05 18.84 23.12
C PRO A 198 -23.85 20.06 23.55
N SER A 199 -23.81 20.38 24.84
CA SER A 199 -24.25 21.69 25.34
C SER A 199 -23.40 22.76 24.64
N VAL A 200 -24.04 23.82 24.15
CA VAL A 200 -23.42 24.95 23.42
C VAL A 200 -22.28 25.61 24.21
N GLU A 201 -22.20 25.37 25.51
CA GLU A 201 -21.20 25.92 26.43
C GLU A 201 -19.85 25.16 26.44
N ASP A 202 -19.74 23.99 25.78
CA ASP A 202 -18.55 23.13 25.81
C ASP A 202 -17.63 23.29 24.58
N ARG A 203 -17.70 24.44 23.89
CA ARG A 203 -16.87 24.79 22.70
C ARG A 203 -15.39 25.08 23.03
N THR A 204 -14.83 24.52 24.09
CA THR A 204 -13.38 24.49 24.25
C THR A 204 -12.82 23.29 23.49
N PRO A 205 -11.85 23.47 22.57
CA PRO A 205 -11.34 22.37 21.75
C PRO A 205 -10.79 21.27 22.67
N PRO A 206 -11.27 20.03 22.56
CA PRO A 206 -10.77 18.95 23.38
C PRO A 206 -9.29 18.71 23.07
N HIS A 207 -8.48 18.51 24.11
CA HIS A 207 -7.07 18.13 24.04
C HIS A 207 -6.91 16.71 23.42
N ILE A 208 -7.23 16.53 22.14
CA ILE A 208 -7.19 15.22 21.44
C ILE A 208 -5.74 14.82 21.02
N VAL A 209 -4.73 15.64 21.29
CA VAL A 209 -3.39 15.45 20.66
C VAL A 209 -2.51 14.37 21.31
N TYR A 210 -2.87 13.77 22.45
CA TYR A 210 -1.95 12.83 23.13
C TYR A 210 -2.33 11.35 23.11
N LEU A 211 -3.55 10.96 22.71
CA LEU A 211 -3.96 9.55 22.84
C LEU A 211 -3.49 8.66 21.68
N THR A 212 -3.49 9.18 20.45
CA THR A 212 -3.20 8.38 19.24
C THR A 212 -1.69 8.13 19.04
N LEU A 213 -0.82 9.02 19.54
CA LEU A 213 0.64 8.86 19.46
C LEU A 213 1.23 8.07 20.63
N THR A 214 0.59 8.07 21.81
CA THR A 214 1.18 7.43 23.00
C THR A 214 1.02 5.91 23.01
N LEU A 215 -0.02 5.35 22.39
CA LEU A 215 -0.24 3.91 22.31
C LEU A 215 0.86 3.15 21.53
N PRO A 216 1.23 3.54 20.28
CA PRO A 216 2.31 2.86 19.56
C PRO A 216 3.67 3.09 20.23
N ILE A 217 3.93 4.27 20.79
CA ILE A 217 5.17 4.57 21.51
C ILE A 217 5.29 3.69 22.76
N ARG A 218 4.23 3.56 23.55
CA ARG A 218 4.23 2.68 24.73
C ARG A 218 4.39 1.22 24.34
N PHE A 219 3.77 0.77 23.26
CA PHE A 219 3.95 -0.60 22.78
C PHE A 219 5.41 -0.88 22.36
N VAL A 220 6.01 0.03 21.58
CA VAL A 220 7.41 -0.09 21.14
C VAL A 220 8.38 -0.03 22.32
N ILE A 221 8.18 0.86 23.30
CA ILE A 221 8.99 0.93 24.51
C ILE A 221 8.85 -0.36 25.33
N ASN A 222 7.64 -0.90 25.48
CA ASN A 222 7.40 -2.12 26.26
C ASN A 222 7.97 -3.35 25.55
N LEU A 223 7.95 -3.38 24.21
CA LEU A 223 8.61 -4.41 23.41
C LEU A 223 10.14 -4.32 23.57
N LEU A 224 10.73 -3.13 23.39
CA LEU A 224 12.16 -2.88 23.54
C LEU A 224 12.68 -3.25 24.94
N ASN A 225 11.91 -2.97 26.00
CA ASN A 225 12.28 -3.31 27.37
C ASN A 225 12.21 -4.82 27.65
N LYS A 226 11.41 -5.59 26.89
CA LYS A 226 11.26 -7.04 27.04
C LYS A 226 12.21 -7.86 26.16
N VAL A 227 12.75 -7.27 25.09
CA VAL A 227 13.72 -7.94 24.21
C VAL A 227 14.97 -8.45 24.95
N PRO A 228 15.60 -7.71 25.88
CA PRO A 228 16.75 -8.22 26.63
C PRO A 228 16.42 -9.46 27.48
N GLN A 229 15.22 -9.50 28.06
CA GLN A 229 14.74 -10.65 28.84
C GLN A 229 14.51 -11.89 27.97
N LEU A 230 14.06 -11.71 26.72
CA LEU A 230 13.87 -12.79 25.76
C LEU A 230 15.19 -13.30 25.17
N LEU A 231 16.23 -12.46 25.12
CA LEU A 231 17.56 -12.83 24.64
C LEU A 231 18.45 -13.48 25.72
N GLY A 232 17.92 -13.74 26.92
CA GLY A 232 18.64 -14.45 27.98
C GLY A 232 19.83 -13.68 28.55
N GLN A 233 19.95 -12.39 28.26
CA GLN A 233 20.95 -11.51 28.88
C GLN A 233 20.41 -11.05 30.23
N ARG A 234 20.88 -11.67 31.31
CA ARG A 234 20.75 -11.16 32.68
C ARG A 234 21.98 -10.36 33.05
#